data_AF-A0A1J5JQ53-F1
#
_entry.id   AF-A0A1J5JQ53-F1
#
_cell.length_a   1.000
_cell.length_b   1.000
_cell.length_c   1.000
_cell.angle_alpha   90.00
_cell.angle_beta   90.00
_cell.angle_gamma   90.00
#
_symmetry.space_group_name_H-M   'P 1'
#
loop_
_entity.id
_entity.type
_entity.pdbx_description
1 polymer ?
#
loop_
_entity_poly.entity_id
_entity_poly.type
_entity_poly.pdbx_seq_one_letter_code
_entity_poly.pdbx_strand_id
1 'polypeptide(L)'
;MADFIDSTAFNYEQGQRASKLFAAVVLAALDDAIADDKKYGNGSEQIARWARSRDGREVLSCAGIDPNERVVKGLMEFVSKGVRT
;
A
#
# COMPACT_ATOMS: atom_id res chain seq x y z
N MET A 1 -2.01 -36.04 14.91
CA MET A 1 -2.98 -34.92 14.78
C MET A 1 -2.43 -33.57 15.30
N ALA A 2 -1.25 -33.53 15.94
CA ALA A 2 -0.61 -32.28 16.39
C ALA A 2 0.18 -31.54 15.29
N ASP A 3 0.66 -32.26 14.26
CA ASP A 3 1.53 -31.73 13.20
C ASP A 3 0.83 -30.76 12.22
N PHE A 4 -0.48 -30.91 12.03
CA PHE A 4 -1.26 -30.10 11.08
C PHE A 4 -1.64 -28.72 11.63
N ILE A 5 -1.67 -28.58 12.96
CA ILE A 5 -2.03 -27.34 13.65
C ILE A 5 -0.84 -26.36 13.63
N ASP A 6 0.39 -26.87 13.63
CA ASP A 6 1.63 -26.08 13.64
C ASP A 6 1.89 -25.36 12.30
N SER A 7 1.75 -26.05 11.16
CA SER A 7 1.93 -25.45 9.82
C SER A 7 0.92 -24.35 9.48
N THR A 8 -0.29 -24.42 10.04
CA THR A 8 -1.33 -23.40 9.81
C THR A 8 -1.04 -22.14 10.64
N ALA A 9 -0.58 -22.29 11.88
CA ALA A 9 -0.18 -21.19 12.75
C ALA A 9 1.06 -20.45 12.21
N PHE A 10 2.06 -21.19 11.70
CA PHE A 10 3.25 -20.59 11.10
C PHE A 10 2.91 -19.79 9.82
N ASN A 11 2.03 -20.33 8.96
CA ASN A 11 1.54 -19.59 7.78
C ASN A 11 0.76 -18.32 8.16
N TYR A 12 0.00 -18.35 9.26
CA TYR A 12 -0.76 -17.19 9.71
C TYR A 12 0.13 -16.05 10.21
N GLU A 13 1.16 -16.35 11.01
CA GLU A 13 2.12 -15.35 11.48
C GLU A 13 3.02 -14.83 10.34
N GLN A 14 3.46 -15.70 9.41
CA GLN A 14 4.21 -15.26 8.23
C GLN A 14 3.34 -14.41 7.30
N GLY A 15 2.06 -14.74 7.14
CA GLY A 15 1.09 -13.92 6.40
C GLY A 15 0.84 -12.55 7.03
N GLN A 16 0.71 -12.48 8.37
CA GLN A 16 0.60 -11.20 9.09
C GLN A 16 1.89 -10.37 9.02
N ARG A 17 3.07 -11.02 9.11
CA ARG A 17 4.37 -10.34 8.92
C ARG A 17 4.53 -9.82 7.50
N ALA A 18 4.14 -10.60 6.49
CA ALA A 18 4.12 -10.18 5.10
C ALA A 18 3.18 -8.98 4.89
N SER A 19 1.97 -9.00 5.47
CA SER A 19 1.03 -7.87 5.40
C SER A 19 1.59 -6.57 5.95
N LYS A 20 2.35 -6.61 7.06
CA LYS A 20 3.05 -5.43 7.60
C LYS A 20 4.14 -4.91 6.66
N LEU A 21 4.83 -5.79 5.93
CA LEU A 21 5.80 -5.39 4.91
C LEU A 21 5.11 -4.70 3.73
N PHE A 22 3.92 -5.16 3.33
CA PHE A 22 3.16 -4.50 2.26
C PHE A 22 2.64 -3.11 2.68
N ALA A 23 2.27 -2.91 3.94
CA ALA A 23 1.94 -1.58 4.46
C ALA A 23 3.13 -0.61 4.34
N ALA A 24 4.36 -1.08 4.62
CA ALA A 24 5.56 -0.26 4.44
C ALA A 24 5.81 0.11 2.97
N VAL A 25 5.49 -0.78 2.02
CA VAL A 25 5.57 -0.47 0.58
C VAL A 25 4.58 0.64 0.20
N VAL A 26 3.36 0.61 0.75
CA VAL A 26 2.36 1.67 0.52
C VAL A 26 2.86 3.02 1.05
N LEU A 27 3.48 3.03 2.24
CA LEU A 27 4.08 4.26 2.80
C LEU A 27 5.23 4.79 1.92
N ALA A 28 6.13 3.93 1.45
CA ALA A 28 7.20 4.33 0.55
C ALA A 28 6.67 4.93 -0.76
N ALA A 29 5.64 4.31 -1.37
CA ALA A 29 5.01 4.85 -2.57
C ALA A 29 4.35 6.22 -2.34
N LEU A 30 3.81 6.47 -1.14
CA LEU A 30 3.28 7.78 -0.75
C LEU A 30 4.39 8.82 -0.56
N ASP A 31 5.50 8.45 0.07
CA ASP A 31 6.65 9.36 0.25
C ASP A 31 7.27 9.77 -1.09
N ASP A 32 7.43 8.81 -2.01
CA ASP A 32 7.91 9.07 -3.38
C ASP A 32 6.96 10.01 -4.12
N ALA A 33 5.65 9.74 -4.05
CA ALA A 33 4.64 10.60 -4.67
C ALA A 33 4.62 12.01 -4.06
N ILE A 34 4.79 12.16 -2.74
CA ILE A 34 4.88 13.48 -2.08
C ILE A 34 6.14 14.24 -2.52
N ALA A 35 7.27 13.54 -2.65
CA ALA A 35 8.51 14.15 -3.12
C ALA A 35 8.36 14.66 -4.56
N ASP A 36 7.73 13.87 -5.42
CA ASP A 36 7.44 14.24 -6.80
C ASP A 36 6.39 15.36 -6.91
N ASP A 37 5.35 15.35 -6.07
CA ASP A 37 4.36 16.44 -6.04
C ASP A 37 5.02 17.77 -5.68
N LYS A 38 5.94 17.79 -4.71
CA LYS A 38 6.71 18.99 -4.34
C LYS A 38 7.65 19.47 -5.45
N LYS A 39 8.19 18.56 -6.26
CA LYS A 39 9.20 18.87 -7.29
C LYS A 39 8.59 19.22 -8.64
N TYR A 40 7.48 18.56 -9.00
CA TYR A 40 6.91 18.58 -10.34
C TYR A 40 5.40 18.86 -10.36
N GLY A 41 4.70 18.81 -9.22
CA GLY A 41 3.26 19.05 -9.13
C GLY A 41 2.38 17.93 -9.70
N ASN A 42 2.93 16.73 -9.90
CA ASN A 42 2.24 15.61 -10.55
C ASN A 42 2.11 14.36 -9.66
N GLY A 43 2.59 14.39 -8.42
CA GLY A 43 2.64 13.22 -7.53
C GLY A 43 1.25 12.66 -7.23
N SER A 44 0.24 13.54 -7.13
CA SER A 44 -1.15 13.15 -6.97
C SER A 44 -1.68 12.31 -8.14
N GLU A 45 -1.27 12.59 -9.38
CA GLU A 45 -1.62 11.77 -10.55
C GLU A 45 -0.82 10.47 -10.59
N GLN A 46 0.47 10.53 -10.22
CA GLN A 46 1.35 9.36 -10.20
C GLN A 46 0.86 8.30 -9.21
N ILE A 47 0.49 8.69 -7.99
CA ILE A 47 -0.04 7.73 -7.00
C ILE A 47 -1.37 7.12 -7.47
N ALA A 48 -2.21 7.91 -8.15
CA ALA A 48 -3.47 7.42 -8.70
C ALA A 48 -3.25 6.39 -9.81
N ARG A 49 -2.26 6.63 -10.69
CA ARG A 49 -1.88 5.68 -11.74
C ARG A 49 -1.31 4.40 -11.13
N TRP A 50 -0.46 4.51 -10.12
CA TRP A 50 0.10 3.37 -9.41
C TRP A 50 -0.99 2.55 -8.71
N ALA A 51 -1.88 3.17 -7.94
CA ALA A 51 -2.95 2.50 -7.22
C ALA A 51 -3.96 1.78 -8.14
N ARG A 52 -4.09 2.22 -9.40
CA ARG A 52 -4.90 1.56 -10.44
C ARG A 52 -4.13 0.50 -11.24
N SER A 53 -2.80 0.48 -11.15
CA SER A 53 -1.97 -0.52 -11.82
C SER A 53 -2.17 -1.90 -11.21
N ARG A 54 -1.82 -2.96 -11.95
CA ARG A 54 -1.90 -4.33 -11.44
C ARG A 54 -1.09 -4.49 -10.15
N ASP A 55 0.18 -4.09 -10.18
CA ASP A 55 1.09 -4.24 -9.04
C ASP A 55 0.62 -3.43 -7.83
N GLY A 56 0.17 -2.19 -8.03
CA GLY A 56 -0.37 -1.36 -6.95
C GLY A 56 -1.62 -1.97 -6.31
N ARG A 57 -2.52 -2.54 -7.11
CA ARG A 57 -3.72 -3.22 -6.58
C ARG A 57 -3.36 -4.48 -5.79
N GLU A 58 -2.36 -5.24 -6.23
CA GLU A 58 -1.86 -6.41 -5.49
C GLU A 58 -1.23 -5.98 -4.15
N VAL A 59 -0.38 -4.94 -4.15
CA VAL A 59 0.23 -4.39 -2.92
C VAL A 59 -0.83 -3.87 -1.94
N LEU A 60 -1.81 -3.09 -2.41
CA LEU A 60 -2.90 -2.57 -1.57
C LEU A 60 -3.70 -3.71 -0.95
N SER A 61 -4.08 -4.72 -1.75
CA SER A 61 -4.82 -5.88 -1.27
C SER A 61 -4.03 -6.67 -0.21
N CYS A 62 -2.72 -6.87 -0.43
CA CYS A 62 -1.84 -7.52 0.55
C CYS A 62 -1.64 -6.70 1.83
N ALA A 63 -1.73 -5.37 1.74
CA ALA A 63 -1.76 -4.46 2.88
C ALA A 63 -3.13 -4.41 3.59
N GLY A 64 -4.13 -5.17 3.13
CA GLY A 64 -5.48 -5.18 3.70
C GLY A 64 -6.33 -3.97 3.28
N ILE A 65 -5.95 -3.28 2.21
CA ILE A 65 -6.65 -2.11 1.66
C ILE A 65 -7.40 -2.53 0.40
N ASP A 66 -8.72 -2.35 0.38
CA ASP A 66 -9.53 -2.63 -0.81
C ASP A 66 -9.25 -1.61 -1.93
N PRO A 67 -8.69 -2.03 -3.09
CA PRO A 67 -8.34 -1.12 -4.16
C PRO A 67 -9.58 -0.66 -4.93
N ASN A 68 -10.19 0.42 -4.45
CA ASN A 68 -11.34 1.08 -5.05
C ASN A 68 -11.09 2.59 -5.25
N GLU A 69 -11.97 3.26 -6.01
CA GLU A 69 -11.81 4.69 -6.31
C GLU A 69 -11.87 5.59 -5.07
N ARG A 70 -12.48 5.16 -3.96
CA ARG A 70 -12.44 5.92 -2.69
C ARG A 70 -11.03 5.89 -2.11
N VAL A 71 -10.36 4.74 -2.11
CA VAL A 71 -8.95 4.63 -1.68
C VAL A 71 -8.06 5.46 -2.58
N VAL A 72 -8.21 5.35 -3.91
CA VAL A 72 -7.42 6.14 -4.86
C VAL A 72 -7.55 7.65 -4.57
N LYS A 73 -8.77 8.16 -4.41
CA LYS A 73 -9.00 9.57 -4.06
C LYS A 73 -8.37 9.95 -2.72
N GLY A 74 -8.43 9.07 -1.72
CA GLY A 74 -7.80 9.30 -0.43
C GLY A 74 -6.26 9.39 -0.52
N LEU A 75 -5.64 8.53 -1.32
CA LEU A 75 -4.18 8.57 -1.57
C LEU A 75 -3.79 9.87 -2.31
N MET A 76 -4.57 10.29 -3.30
CA MET A 76 -4.37 11.56 -4.00
C MET A 76 -4.44 12.75 -3.04
N GLU A 77 -5.49 12.83 -2.22
CA GLU A 77 -5.66 13.90 -1.25
C GLU A 77 -4.52 13.92 -0.21
N PHE A 78 -4.08 12.74 0.23
CA PHE A 78 -2.95 12.61 1.14
C PHE A 78 -1.67 13.18 0.54
N VAL A 79 -1.35 12.81 -0.70
CA VAL A 79 -0.18 13.33 -1.43
C VAL A 79 -0.28 14.83 -1.64
N SER A 80 -1.44 15.35 -2.07
CA SER A 80 -1.68 16.80 -2.25
C SER A 80 -1.50 17.60 -0.95
N LYS A 81 -1.81 17.02 0.21
CA LYS A 81 -1.57 17.67 1.52
C LYS A 81 -0.10 17.65 1.93
N GLY A 82 0.71 16.77 1.36
CA GLY A 82 2.14 16.68 1.62
C GLY A 82 2.53 16.33 3.06
N VAL A 83 1.62 15.69 3.82
CA VAL A 83 1.88 15.22 5.19
C VAL A 83 2.79 14.00 5.10
N ARG A 84 4.01 14.10 5.63
CA ARG A 84 4.93 12.95 5.72
C ARG A 84 4.55 12.11 6.93
N THR A 85 4.40 10.80 6.73
CA THR A 85 4.17 9.80 7.80
C THR A 85 5.45 9.46 8.54
#